data_AF-A0A812BPY3-F1
#
_entry.id   AF-A0A812BPY3-F1
#
_cell.length_a   1.000
_cell.length_b   1.000
_cell.length_c   1.000
_cell.angle_alpha   90.00
_cell.angle_beta   90.00
_cell.angle_gamma   90.00
#
_symmetry.space_group_name_H-M   'P 1'
#
loop_
_entity.id
_entity.type
_entity.pdbx_description
1 polymer ?
#
loop_
_entity_poly.entity_id
_entity_poly.type
_entity_poly.pdbx_seq_one_letter_code
_entity_poly.pdbx_strand_id
1 'polypeptide(L)'
;MQACPLSIYLSIYLSIYTKTQLRRNVNTTDCFIEDGIFVMDPKKLWLNYRKSFKFRIDVLSIFPTDILYLALGVGAAILRVNRMLRIYRMRQFFDILETRTSFPNLVRIIHLLVYVMLIIHWNACIYYAISRWLGLGSDTWVYPNEMVNFALLPSDHIYQSTLHEYVVTLYWSVLTLTTIGDTEPPVQTVSFIYVIICCMVGVLIFASIFGNVGAMINNANVVRDEFRQRMDDVKQYMVARRVCKELQDRVINWFNYTWQTRQTLDETRALTCLPYNLQGAIAMQVHLETLKKVRLFQDCNKHGNKRTANVRSVGFTDLFSLSKSDLLQALEVYPDAKNILIERASEILRKDGALDDELANKAAMESTDAKINATWQMVTKLKMKVDKNRQYQLMIEEKLTERINSVIDMLEDIRNIMMVGLNVEIDNSASDTTGPM
;
A
#
# COMPACT_ATOMS: atom_id res chain seq x y z
N MET A 1 3.79 30.41 -48.63
CA MET A 1 4.17 29.63 -47.43
C MET A 1 5.46 28.85 -47.70
N GLN A 2 6.63 29.49 -47.59
CA GLN A 2 7.90 28.76 -47.51
C GLN A 2 7.95 28.08 -46.14
N ALA A 3 8.16 26.77 -46.07
CA ALA A 3 8.47 26.17 -44.78
C ALA A 3 9.76 26.76 -44.25
N CYS A 4 9.71 27.23 -43.01
CA CYS A 4 10.88 27.68 -42.31
C CYS A 4 11.87 26.50 -42.22
N PRO A 5 13.10 26.60 -42.75
CA PRO A 5 14.10 25.51 -42.69
C PRO A 5 14.31 25.00 -41.26
N LEU A 6 14.11 25.87 -40.26
CA LEU A 6 14.08 25.51 -38.84
C LEU A 6 13.11 24.37 -38.48
N SER A 7 11.94 24.27 -39.12
CA SER A 7 10.96 23.21 -38.83
C SER A 7 11.49 21.83 -39.24
N ILE A 8 12.21 21.75 -40.36
CA ILE A 8 12.81 20.51 -40.86
C ILE A 8 14.01 20.13 -39.99
N TYR A 9 14.87 21.09 -39.63
CA TYR A 9 15.99 20.86 -38.71
C TYR A 9 15.53 20.40 -37.32
N LEU A 10 14.53 21.07 -36.74
CA LEU A 10 13.96 20.69 -35.44
C LEU A 10 13.31 19.31 -35.51
N SER A 11 12.68 18.99 -36.64
CA SER A 11 12.08 17.69 -36.89
C SER A 11 13.11 16.55 -36.91
N ILE A 12 14.20 16.74 -37.66
CA ILE A 12 15.31 15.78 -37.74
C ILE A 12 15.96 15.63 -36.36
N TYR A 13 16.22 16.75 -35.67
CA TYR A 13 16.76 16.75 -34.31
C TYR A 13 15.87 15.97 -33.33
N LEU A 14 14.56 16.21 -33.33
CA LEU A 14 13.60 15.49 -32.48
C LEU A 14 13.54 14.00 -32.81
N SER A 15 13.69 13.61 -34.09
CA SER A 15 13.73 12.20 -34.51
C SER A 15 15.02 11.50 -34.03
N ILE A 16 16.18 12.16 -34.18
CA ILE A 16 17.47 11.66 -33.68
C ILE A 16 17.46 11.56 -32.15
N TYR A 17 16.99 12.62 -31.47
CA TYR A 17 16.85 12.64 -30.02
C TYR A 17 15.96 11.49 -29.52
N THR A 18 14.83 11.24 -30.19
CA THR A 18 13.93 10.15 -29.81
C THR A 18 14.48 8.76 -30.08
N LYS A 19 15.27 8.57 -31.13
CA LYS A 19 16.02 7.32 -31.35
C LYS A 19 17.06 7.08 -30.23
N THR A 20 17.77 8.12 -29.82
CA THR A 20 18.72 8.06 -28.70
C THR A 20 18.02 7.80 -27.36
N GLN A 21 16.85 8.40 -27.15
CA GLN A 21 16.00 8.13 -25.99
C GLN A 21 15.46 6.71 -25.98
N LEU A 22 15.10 6.13 -27.13
CA LEU A 22 14.67 4.73 -27.20
C LEU A 22 15.75 3.77 -26.67
N ARG A 23 17.00 4.06 -27.04
CA ARG A 23 18.17 3.29 -26.57
C ARG A 23 18.44 3.49 -25.08
N ARG A 24 18.17 4.68 -24.53
CA ARG A 24 18.27 4.96 -23.10
C ARG A 24 17.15 4.31 -22.28
N ASN A 25 15.91 4.37 -22.75
CA ASN A 25 14.74 3.80 -22.05
C ASN A 25 14.88 2.29 -21.79
N VAL A 26 15.49 1.54 -22.72
CA VAL A 26 15.82 0.12 -22.53
C VAL A 26 16.78 -0.10 -21.35
N ASN A 27 17.64 0.88 -21.05
CA ASN A 27 18.71 0.74 -20.07
C ASN A 27 18.37 1.31 -18.67
N THR A 28 17.34 2.17 -18.53
CA THR A 28 17.19 2.96 -17.29
C THR A 28 15.81 3.00 -16.63
N THR A 29 14.70 2.71 -17.31
CA THR A 29 13.37 3.07 -16.77
C THR A 29 12.38 1.94 -16.54
N ASP A 30 12.47 0.83 -17.26
CA ASP A 30 11.51 -0.27 -17.15
C ASP A 30 12.15 -1.50 -16.48
N CYS A 31 12.69 -1.33 -15.26
CA CYS A 31 13.02 -2.48 -14.43
C CYS A 31 11.75 -3.30 -14.21
N PHE A 32 11.83 -4.61 -14.39
CA PHE A 32 10.73 -5.52 -14.10
C PHE A 32 11.13 -6.44 -12.96
N ILE A 33 10.13 -6.88 -12.21
CA ILE A 33 10.33 -7.77 -11.06
C ILE A 33 10.18 -9.21 -11.57
N GLU A 34 11.22 -10.01 -11.36
CA GLU A 34 11.23 -11.45 -11.57
C GLU A 34 11.61 -12.06 -10.21
N ASP A 35 10.81 -12.98 -9.67
CA ASP A 35 11.04 -13.60 -8.35
C ASP A 35 11.27 -12.63 -7.17
N GLY A 36 10.61 -11.48 -7.20
CA GLY A 36 10.73 -10.47 -6.13
C GLY A 36 12.00 -9.62 -6.17
N ILE A 37 12.87 -9.82 -7.16
CA ILE A 37 14.07 -9.00 -7.38
C ILE A 37 13.91 -8.15 -8.64
N PHE A 38 14.45 -6.93 -8.60
CA PHE A 38 14.51 -6.07 -9.77
C PHE A 38 15.56 -6.58 -10.75
N VAL A 39 15.14 -6.95 -11.96
CA VAL A 39 16.05 -7.38 -13.02
C VAL A 39 16.58 -6.15 -13.76
N MET A 40 17.89 -5.99 -13.74
CA MET A 40 18.61 -4.88 -14.38
C MET A 40 19.48 -5.31 -15.58
N ASP A 41 19.43 -6.60 -15.96
CA ASP A 41 20.19 -7.11 -17.11
C ASP A 41 19.66 -6.49 -18.43
N PRO A 42 20.49 -5.75 -19.18
CA PRO A 42 20.07 -5.08 -20.42
C PRO A 42 19.53 -6.05 -21.47
N LYS A 43 20.01 -7.30 -21.52
CA LYS A 43 19.52 -8.29 -22.50
C LYS A 43 18.09 -8.73 -22.19
N LYS A 44 17.81 -9.02 -20.92
CA LYS A 44 16.46 -9.38 -20.46
C LYS A 44 15.49 -8.21 -20.61
N LEU A 45 15.92 -7.00 -20.26
CA LEU A 45 15.13 -5.78 -20.42
C LEU A 45 14.72 -5.55 -21.87
N TRP A 46 15.65 -5.70 -22.82
CA TRP A 46 15.36 -5.51 -24.25
C TRP A 46 14.36 -6.56 -24.78
N LEU A 47 14.52 -7.84 -24.40
CA LEU A 47 13.59 -8.90 -24.81
C LEU A 47 12.18 -8.65 -24.29
N ASN A 48 12.06 -8.21 -23.04
CA ASN A 48 10.78 -7.85 -22.45
C ASN A 48 10.15 -6.63 -23.15
N TYR A 49 10.95 -5.59 -23.37
CA TYR A 49 10.50 -4.37 -24.05
C TYR A 49 10.01 -4.63 -25.48
N ARG A 50 10.70 -5.48 -26.26
CA ARG A 50 10.28 -5.83 -27.64
C ARG A 50 8.93 -6.53 -27.70
N LYS A 51 8.57 -7.30 -26.67
CA LYS A 51 7.25 -7.95 -26.57
C LYS A 51 6.16 -6.96 -26.15
N SER A 52 6.53 -5.86 -25.48
CA SER A 52 5.59 -4.86 -25.01
C SER A 52 4.91 -4.09 -26.15
N PHE A 53 3.65 -3.73 -25.94
CA PHE A 53 2.92 -2.84 -26.85
C PHE A 53 3.58 -1.46 -27.00
N LYS A 54 4.28 -0.99 -25.94
CA LYS A 54 5.04 0.26 -25.94
C LYS A 54 6.04 0.34 -27.10
N PHE A 55 6.74 -0.75 -27.38
CA PHE A 55 7.72 -0.81 -28.46
C PHE A 55 7.07 -0.55 -29.83
N ARG A 56 5.86 -1.07 -30.07
CA ARG A 56 5.15 -0.87 -31.34
C ARG A 56 4.79 0.61 -31.55
N ILE A 57 4.27 1.26 -30.51
CA ILE A 57 3.93 2.70 -30.53
C ILE A 57 5.19 3.53 -30.79
N ASP A 58 6.28 3.19 -30.12
CA ASP A 58 7.55 3.90 -30.24
C ASP A 58 8.12 3.84 -31.66
N VAL A 59 8.16 2.64 -32.26
CA VAL A 59 8.60 2.44 -33.64
C VAL A 59 7.72 3.25 -34.61
N LEU A 60 6.40 3.16 -34.47
CA LEU A 60 5.45 3.88 -35.33
C LEU A 60 5.61 5.41 -35.22
N SER A 61 5.92 5.91 -34.01
CA SER A 61 6.14 7.34 -33.75
C SER A 61 7.45 7.92 -34.28
N ILE A 62 8.43 7.06 -34.62
CA ILE A 62 9.74 7.44 -35.16
C ILE A 62 9.77 7.31 -36.69
N PHE A 63 8.76 6.66 -37.28
CA PHE A 63 8.71 6.43 -38.73
C PHE A 63 8.86 7.76 -39.51
N PRO A 64 9.81 7.86 -40.46
CA PRO A 64 10.20 9.11 -41.09
C PRO A 64 9.23 9.50 -42.21
N THR A 65 7.96 9.73 -41.85
CA THR A 65 6.90 10.19 -42.76
C THR A 65 7.23 11.53 -43.43
N ASP A 66 8.15 12.29 -42.86
CA ASP A 66 8.67 13.55 -43.40
C ASP A 66 9.36 13.42 -44.77
N ILE A 67 9.93 12.26 -45.11
CA ILE A 67 10.59 12.07 -46.41
C ILE A 67 9.58 12.26 -47.55
N LEU A 68 8.30 11.98 -47.28
CA LEU A 68 7.22 12.11 -48.24
C LEU A 68 6.88 13.59 -48.57
N TYR A 69 7.37 14.57 -47.79
CA TYR A 69 7.30 16.00 -48.14
C TYR A 69 8.03 16.32 -49.45
N LEU A 70 9.06 15.53 -49.81
CA LEU A 70 9.80 15.71 -51.06
C LEU A 70 8.93 15.36 -52.29
N ALA A 71 7.93 14.49 -52.13
CA ALA A 71 7.06 14.03 -53.21
C ALA A 71 5.70 14.77 -53.25
N LEU A 72 5.10 15.08 -52.10
CA LEU A 72 3.75 15.65 -51.99
C LEU A 72 3.71 17.17 -51.76
N GLY A 73 4.88 17.80 -51.63
CA GLY A 73 5.00 19.22 -51.34
C GLY A 73 4.80 19.56 -49.86
N VAL A 74 5.25 20.77 -49.49
CA VAL A 74 5.44 21.18 -48.08
C VAL A 74 4.13 21.52 -47.35
N GLY A 75 2.99 21.50 -48.04
CA GLY A 75 1.66 21.80 -47.47
C GLY A 75 1.05 20.66 -46.63
N ALA A 76 1.58 19.44 -46.72
CA ALA A 76 0.97 18.26 -46.09
C ALA A 76 1.40 18.07 -44.62
N ALA A 77 1.09 19.04 -43.73
CA ALA A 77 1.41 18.97 -42.29
C ALA A 77 0.86 17.71 -41.60
N ILE A 78 -0.23 17.13 -42.13
CA ILE A 78 -0.89 15.92 -41.62
C ILE A 78 0.03 14.68 -41.61
N LEU A 79 1.06 14.63 -42.46
CA LEU A 79 1.99 13.50 -42.53
C LEU A 79 2.77 13.28 -41.23
N ARG A 80 2.84 14.29 -40.35
CA ARG A 80 3.51 14.22 -39.04
C ARG A 80 2.63 13.72 -37.90
N VAL A 81 1.37 13.35 -38.17
CA VAL A 81 0.43 12.90 -37.13
C VAL A 81 0.92 11.67 -36.36
N ASN A 82 1.76 10.83 -36.98
CA ASN A 82 2.39 9.69 -36.33
C ASN A 82 3.19 10.06 -35.07
N ARG A 83 3.66 11.31 -34.95
CA ARG A 83 4.37 11.79 -33.76
C ARG A 83 3.47 11.99 -32.55
N MET A 84 2.18 12.21 -32.76
CA MET A 84 1.19 12.36 -31.67
C MET A 84 1.03 11.08 -30.86
N LEU A 85 1.42 9.93 -31.42
CA LEU A 85 1.48 8.65 -30.70
C LEU A 85 2.38 8.72 -29.46
N ARG A 86 3.30 9.69 -29.37
CA ARG A 86 4.16 9.91 -28.20
C ARG A 86 3.43 10.49 -26.99
N ILE A 87 2.14 10.82 -27.10
CA ILE A 87 1.35 11.33 -25.98
C ILE A 87 1.34 10.38 -24.77
N TYR A 88 1.57 9.08 -24.98
CA TYR A 88 1.74 8.13 -23.88
C TYR A 88 2.94 8.47 -22.96
N ARG A 89 4.00 9.08 -23.49
CA ARG A 89 5.18 9.47 -22.70
C ARG A 89 4.88 10.61 -21.74
N MET A 90 3.91 11.47 -22.08
CA MET A 90 3.44 12.50 -21.15
C MET A 90 2.82 11.86 -19.90
N ARG A 91 2.03 10.78 -20.06
CA ARG A 91 1.51 10.03 -18.90
C ARG A 91 2.64 9.52 -18.02
N GLN A 92 3.62 8.82 -18.61
CA GLN A 92 4.78 8.30 -17.89
C GLN A 92 5.56 9.41 -17.15
N PHE A 93 5.74 10.57 -17.78
CA PHE A 93 6.40 11.71 -17.14
C PHE A 93 5.65 12.19 -15.90
N PHE A 94 4.32 12.34 -16.00
CA PHE A 94 3.51 12.78 -14.87
C PHE A 94 3.42 11.72 -13.76
N ASP A 95 3.39 10.42 -14.09
CA ASP A 95 3.44 9.35 -13.09
C ASP A 95 4.74 9.39 -12.26
N ILE A 96 5.87 9.64 -12.95
CA ILE A 96 7.17 9.82 -12.28
C ILE A 96 7.17 11.11 -11.46
N LEU A 97 6.64 12.21 -11.99
CA LEU A 97 6.60 13.48 -11.28
C LEU A 97 5.74 13.40 -10.01
N GLU A 98 4.61 12.69 -10.06
CA GLU A 98 3.70 12.48 -8.94
C GLU A 98 4.38 11.69 -7.81
N THR A 99 5.15 10.65 -8.14
CA THR A 99 5.84 9.81 -7.14
C THR A 99 7.09 10.47 -6.54
N ARG A 100 7.65 11.49 -7.22
CA ARG A 100 8.86 12.20 -6.77
C ARG A 100 8.57 13.50 -6.04
N THR A 101 7.38 14.07 -6.20
CA THR A 101 7.02 15.34 -5.56
C THR A 101 6.57 15.14 -4.12
N SER A 102 6.82 16.14 -3.27
CA SER A 102 6.21 16.21 -1.93
C SER A 102 4.74 16.65 -1.99
N PHE A 103 4.25 17.11 -3.15
CA PHE A 103 2.90 17.66 -3.33
C PHE A 103 2.11 16.92 -4.44
N PRO A 104 1.73 15.65 -4.24
CA PRO A 104 1.10 14.83 -5.27
C PRO A 104 -0.24 15.42 -5.76
N ASN A 105 -1.07 15.97 -4.86
CA ASN A 105 -2.36 16.58 -5.24
C ASN A 105 -2.20 17.80 -6.17
N LEU A 106 -1.16 18.62 -5.96
CA LEU A 106 -0.87 19.76 -6.84
C LEU A 106 -0.44 19.28 -8.24
N VAL A 107 0.41 18.26 -8.30
CA VAL A 107 0.85 17.66 -9.57
C VAL A 107 -0.33 17.07 -10.35
N ARG A 108 -1.27 16.40 -9.67
CA ARG A 108 -2.52 15.89 -10.29
C ARG A 108 -3.36 17.02 -10.91
N ILE A 109 -3.52 18.15 -10.21
CA ILE A 109 -4.24 19.31 -10.74
C ILE A 109 -3.53 19.89 -11.97
N ILE A 110 -2.21 20.10 -11.90
CA ILE A 110 -1.41 20.63 -13.01
C ILE A 110 -1.51 19.72 -14.24
N HIS A 111 -1.39 18.41 -14.05
CA HIS A 111 -1.52 17.41 -15.10
C HIS A 111 -2.89 17.46 -15.80
N LEU A 112 -3.98 17.54 -15.02
CA LEU A 112 -5.33 17.71 -15.56
C LEU A 112 -5.45 19.01 -16.37
N LEU A 113 -4.95 20.14 -15.86
CA LEU A 113 -4.97 21.42 -16.56
C LEU A 113 -4.20 21.37 -17.89
N VAL A 114 -3.05 20.69 -17.92
CA VAL A 114 -2.29 20.49 -19.18
C VAL A 114 -3.10 19.68 -20.19
N TYR A 115 -3.82 18.65 -19.77
CA TYR A 115 -4.68 17.87 -20.67
C TYR A 115 -5.85 18.70 -21.22
N VAL A 116 -6.49 19.51 -20.38
CA VAL A 116 -7.54 20.44 -20.81
C VAL A 116 -7.01 21.41 -21.86
N MET A 117 -5.86 22.02 -21.60
CA MET A 117 -5.23 22.96 -22.53
C MET A 117 -4.89 22.31 -23.87
N LEU A 118 -4.42 21.05 -23.87
CA LEU A 118 -4.16 20.29 -25.10
C LEU A 118 -5.43 20.00 -25.90
N ILE A 119 -6.53 19.63 -25.22
CA ILE A 119 -7.83 19.38 -25.88
C ILE A 119 -8.36 20.66 -26.51
N ILE A 120 -8.32 21.78 -25.79
CA ILE A 120 -8.73 23.10 -26.29
C ILE A 120 -7.87 23.51 -27.50
N HIS A 121 -6.55 23.31 -27.42
CA HIS A 121 -5.66 23.57 -28.54
C HIS A 121 -6.00 22.72 -29.78
N TRP A 122 -6.23 21.41 -29.61
CA TRP A 122 -6.57 20.53 -30.74
C TRP A 122 -7.92 20.89 -31.35
N ASN A 123 -8.93 21.19 -30.54
CA ASN A 123 -10.23 21.61 -31.03
C ASN A 123 -10.16 22.95 -31.79
N ALA A 124 -9.35 23.91 -31.33
CA ALA A 124 -9.08 25.15 -32.05
C ALA A 124 -8.42 24.90 -33.41
N CYS A 125 -7.40 24.04 -33.45
CA CYS A 125 -6.72 23.68 -34.70
C CYS A 125 -7.64 22.92 -35.67
N ILE A 126 -8.50 22.03 -35.19
CA ILE A 126 -9.47 21.31 -36.02
C ILE A 126 -10.52 22.27 -36.58
N TYR A 127 -11.04 23.19 -35.74
CA TYR A 127 -11.99 24.22 -36.19
C TYR A 127 -11.40 25.08 -37.32
N TYR A 128 -10.16 25.55 -37.18
CA TYR A 128 -9.49 26.31 -38.24
C TYR A 128 -9.22 25.45 -39.49
N ALA A 129 -8.86 24.17 -39.32
CA ALA A 129 -8.66 23.25 -40.45
C ALA A 129 -9.96 22.99 -41.24
N ILE A 130 -11.08 22.80 -40.55
CA ILE A 130 -12.42 22.68 -41.15
C ILE A 130 -12.80 23.99 -41.85
N SER A 131 -12.59 25.13 -41.19
CA SER A 131 -12.83 26.46 -41.75
C SER A 131 -12.06 26.67 -43.06
N ARG A 132 -10.79 26.26 -43.11
CA ARG A 132 -9.97 26.32 -44.31
C ARG A 132 -10.43 25.35 -45.41
N TRP A 133 -10.98 24.20 -45.04
CA TRP A 133 -11.49 23.20 -45.97
C TRP A 133 -12.84 23.62 -46.61
N LEU A 134 -13.73 24.25 -45.83
CA LEU A 134 -14.99 24.82 -46.33
C LEU A 134 -14.76 26.11 -47.14
N GLY A 135 -13.71 26.85 -46.81
CA GLY A 135 -13.35 28.13 -47.43
C GLY A 135 -13.52 29.28 -46.44
N LEU A 136 -12.45 30.03 -46.17
CA LEU A 136 -12.47 31.10 -45.18
C LEU A 136 -13.49 32.19 -45.56
N GLY A 137 -14.32 32.60 -44.59
CA GLY A 137 -15.40 33.57 -44.77
C GLY A 137 -16.52 33.12 -45.72
N SER A 138 -16.68 31.82 -45.98
CA SER A 138 -17.78 31.29 -46.81
C SER A 138 -19.17 31.46 -46.17
N ASP A 139 -19.22 31.43 -44.84
CA ASP A 139 -20.43 31.59 -44.04
C ASP A 139 -20.12 32.32 -42.72
N THR A 140 -21.14 32.52 -41.88
CA THR A 140 -21.03 33.24 -40.61
C THR A 140 -20.32 32.47 -39.49
N TRP A 141 -20.17 31.15 -39.63
CA TRP A 141 -19.59 30.27 -38.60
C TRP A 141 -18.11 29.99 -38.84
N VAL A 142 -17.74 29.85 -40.11
CA VAL A 142 -16.38 29.62 -40.56
C VAL A 142 -15.52 30.84 -40.25
N TYR A 143 -14.23 30.62 -39.92
CA TYR A 143 -13.31 31.71 -39.64
C TYR A 143 -13.34 32.77 -40.77
N PRO A 144 -13.57 34.06 -40.44
CA PRO A 144 -13.72 35.11 -41.43
C PRO A 144 -12.43 35.30 -42.24
N ASN A 145 -12.58 35.54 -43.55
CA ASN A 145 -11.46 35.85 -44.41
C ASN A 145 -10.93 37.27 -44.17
N GLU A 146 -9.74 37.56 -44.70
CA GLU A 146 -9.09 38.87 -44.58
C GLU A 146 -9.97 40.05 -45.03
N MET A 147 -10.89 39.84 -45.97
CA MET A 147 -11.78 40.88 -46.50
C MET A 147 -12.95 41.23 -45.55
N VAL A 148 -13.50 40.26 -44.82
CA VAL A 148 -14.57 40.50 -43.83
C VAL A 148 -13.98 41.06 -42.52
N ASN A 149 -12.78 40.62 -42.13
CA ASN A 149 -12.06 41.20 -40.99
C ASN A 149 -11.71 42.69 -41.19
N PHE A 150 -11.45 43.10 -42.43
CA PHE A 150 -11.21 44.50 -42.81
C PHE A 150 -12.46 45.39 -42.71
N ALA A 151 -13.67 44.81 -42.84
CA ALA A 151 -14.93 45.56 -42.81
C ALA A 151 -15.49 45.79 -41.38
N LEU A 152 -15.06 44.99 -40.40
CA LEU A 152 -15.58 45.02 -39.03
C LEU A 152 -14.61 45.63 -38.00
N LEU A 153 -13.33 45.86 -38.36
CA LEU A 153 -12.30 46.36 -37.43
C LEU A 153 -11.45 47.47 -38.04
N PRO A 154 -10.95 48.45 -37.24
CA PRO A 154 -10.15 49.56 -37.74
C PRO A 154 -8.84 49.06 -38.36
N SER A 155 -8.41 49.72 -39.43
CA SER A 155 -7.29 49.41 -40.32
C SER A 155 -5.89 49.47 -39.68
N ASP A 156 -5.65 48.76 -38.59
CA ASP A 156 -4.32 48.57 -38.04
C ASP A 156 -3.77 47.20 -38.45
N HIS A 157 -2.53 47.16 -38.97
CA HIS A 157 -1.82 45.97 -39.46
C HIS A 157 -1.63 44.82 -38.44
N ILE A 158 -2.18 44.95 -37.23
CA ILE A 158 -2.11 43.98 -36.13
C ILE A 158 -2.93 42.71 -36.44
N TYR A 159 -3.97 42.81 -37.27
CA TYR A 159 -4.92 41.72 -37.54
C TYR A 159 -4.47 40.70 -38.60
N GLN A 160 -3.29 40.88 -39.23
CA GLN A 160 -2.74 39.95 -40.23
C GLN A 160 -1.72 38.95 -39.66
N SER A 161 -1.58 38.88 -38.34
CA SER A 161 -0.65 37.97 -37.68
C SER A 161 -1.24 36.57 -37.49
N THR A 162 -0.47 35.53 -37.81
CA THR A 162 -0.81 34.13 -37.50
C THR A 162 -1.12 33.91 -36.02
N LEU A 163 -0.53 34.74 -35.13
CA LEU A 163 -0.84 34.70 -33.70
C LEU A 163 -2.28 35.15 -33.41
N HIS A 164 -2.77 36.16 -34.13
CA HIS A 164 -4.14 36.65 -33.96
C HIS A 164 -5.15 35.58 -34.43
N GLU A 165 -4.93 34.97 -35.60
CA GLU A 165 -5.76 33.85 -36.09
C GLU A 165 -5.84 32.69 -35.06
N TYR A 166 -4.71 32.34 -34.47
CA TYR A 166 -4.65 31.31 -33.45
C TYR A 166 -5.39 31.70 -32.16
N VAL A 167 -5.23 32.93 -31.67
CA VAL A 167 -5.89 33.38 -30.43
C VAL A 167 -7.41 33.42 -30.58
N VAL A 168 -7.92 33.89 -31.72
CA VAL A 168 -9.37 33.94 -31.99
C VAL A 168 -9.97 32.53 -32.09
N THR A 169 -9.30 31.61 -32.79
CA THR A 169 -9.76 30.22 -32.91
C THR A 169 -9.66 29.47 -31.57
N LEU A 170 -8.66 29.79 -30.74
CA LEU A 170 -8.54 29.28 -29.38
C LEU A 170 -9.68 29.79 -28.48
N TYR A 171 -10.02 31.07 -28.57
CA TYR A 171 -11.17 31.66 -27.86
C TYR A 171 -12.48 30.96 -28.23
N TRP A 172 -12.75 30.76 -29.52
CA TRP A 172 -13.91 30.00 -30.00
C TRP A 172 -13.95 28.58 -29.42
N SER A 173 -12.79 27.92 -29.38
CA SER A 173 -12.67 26.57 -28.82
C SER A 173 -12.96 26.53 -27.32
N VAL A 174 -12.47 27.52 -26.56
CA VAL A 174 -12.75 27.63 -25.11
C VAL A 174 -14.25 27.76 -24.90
N LEU A 175 -14.91 28.67 -25.61
CA LEU A 175 -16.35 28.92 -25.51
C LEU A 175 -17.18 27.67 -25.82
N THR A 176 -16.83 26.96 -26.90
CA THR A 176 -17.55 25.76 -27.35
C THR A 176 -17.38 24.60 -26.36
N LEU A 177 -16.14 24.31 -25.94
CA LEU A 177 -15.90 23.17 -25.07
C LEU A 177 -16.36 23.42 -23.63
N THR A 178 -16.26 24.66 -23.12
CA THR A 178 -16.76 25.03 -21.78
C THR A 178 -18.28 25.15 -21.72
N THR A 179 -18.98 25.12 -22.86
CA THR A 179 -20.42 25.35 -22.98
C THR A 179 -20.90 26.70 -22.44
N ILE A 180 -19.98 27.67 -22.28
CA ILE A 180 -20.28 29.02 -21.81
C ILE A 180 -20.80 29.90 -22.95
N GLY A 181 -20.20 29.75 -24.13
CA GLY A 181 -20.28 30.78 -25.17
C GLY A 181 -21.48 30.67 -26.08
N ASP A 182 -22.09 31.83 -26.31
CA ASP A 182 -22.98 32.07 -27.43
C ASP A 182 -22.13 32.28 -28.69
N THR A 183 -21.82 31.19 -29.39
CA THR A 183 -21.10 31.24 -30.66
C THR A 183 -22.08 31.30 -31.82
N GLU A 184 -21.70 31.98 -32.90
CA GLU A 184 -22.46 32.00 -34.15
C GLU A 184 -22.93 30.59 -34.54
N PRO A 185 -24.18 30.41 -34.99
CA PRO A 185 -24.70 29.09 -35.32
C PRO A 185 -24.03 28.57 -36.62
N PRO A 186 -23.69 27.27 -36.69
CA PRO A 186 -23.21 26.66 -37.92
C PRO A 186 -24.28 26.74 -39.02
N VAL A 187 -23.85 26.89 -40.27
CA VAL A 187 -24.75 26.98 -41.43
C VAL A 187 -24.81 25.66 -42.19
N GLN A 188 -23.66 24.99 -42.37
CA GLN A 188 -23.55 23.74 -43.13
C GLN A 188 -23.77 22.50 -42.25
N THR A 189 -24.33 21.43 -42.82
CA THR A 189 -24.57 20.16 -42.13
C THR A 189 -23.31 19.56 -41.51
N VAL A 190 -22.16 19.67 -42.18
CA VAL A 190 -20.87 19.18 -41.65
C VAL A 190 -20.47 19.97 -40.39
N SER A 191 -20.65 21.29 -40.40
CA SER A 191 -20.38 22.16 -39.25
C SER A 191 -21.33 21.86 -38.09
N PHE A 192 -22.61 21.57 -38.36
CA PHE A 192 -23.55 21.11 -37.32
C PHE A 192 -23.09 19.81 -36.66
N ILE A 193 -22.71 18.79 -37.44
CA ILE A 193 -22.24 17.51 -36.91
C ILE A 193 -20.99 17.73 -36.06
N TYR A 194 -20.06 18.56 -36.52
CA TYR A 194 -18.85 18.89 -35.78
C TYR A 194 -19.18 19.56 -34.43
N VAL A 195 -19.99 20.62 -34.42
CA VAL A 195 -20.38 21.33 -33.19
C VAL A 195 -21.12 20.40 -32.23
N ILE A 196 -22.03 19.55 -32.70
CA ILE A 196 -22.74 18.57 -31.85
C ILE A 196 -21.77 17.61 -31.17
N ILE A 197 -20.79 17.06 -31.92
CA ILE A 197 -19.76 16.18 -31.36
C ILE A 197 -18.91 16.93 -30.34
N CYS A 198 -18.48 18.15 -30.66
CA CYS A 198 -17.69 18.99 -29.76
C CYS A 198 -18.44 19.32 -28.47
N CYS A 199 -19.73 19.64 -28.54
CA CYS A 199 -20.56 19.91 -27.36
C CYS A 199 -20.73 18.65 -26.50
N MET A 200 -21.02 17.48 -27.09
CA MET A 200 -21.15 16.22 -26.35
C MET A 200 -19.84 15.86 -25.64
N VAL A 201 -18.72 15.96 -26.36
CA VAL A 201 -17.39 15.69 -25.81
C VAL A 201 -17.01 16.74 -24.75
N GLY A 202 -17.31 18.01 -24.99
CA GLY A 202 -17.05 19.13 -24.08
C GLY A 202 -17.75 18.95 -22.73
N VAL A 203 -19.06 18.71 -22.73
CA VAL A 203 -19.84 18.47 -21.51
C VAL A 203 -19.29 17.30 -20.71
N LEU A 204 -18.99 16.17 -21.36
CA LEU A 204 -18.46 14.98 -20.69
C LEU A 204 -17.07 15.22 -20.08
N ILE A 205 -16.19 15.90 -20.82
CA ILE A 205 -14.84 16.24 -20.37
C ILE A 205 -14.91 17.20 -19.18
N PHE A 206 -15.65 18.31 -19.29
CA PHE A 206 -15.77 19.30 -18.21
C PHE A 206 -16.42 18.73 -16.96
N ALA A 207 -17.49 17.95 -17.09
CA ALA A 207 -18.12 17.27 -15.96
C ALA A 207 -17.13 16.33 -15.24
N SER A 208 -16.36 15.56 -16.01
CA SER A 208 -15.35 14.63 -15.46
C SER A 208 -14.20 15.37 -14.76
N ILE A 209 -13.73 16.50 -15.32
CA ILE A 209 -12.65 17.29 -14.75
C ILE A 209 -13.08 17.92 -13.43
N PHE A 210 -14.23 18.62 -13.41
CA PHE A 210 -14.73 19.24 -12.18
C PHE A 210 -15.04 18.21 -11.10
N GLY A 211 -15.56 17.03 -11.48
CA GLY A 211 -15.74 15.90 -10.57
C GLY A 211 -14.42 15.42 -9.96
N ASN A 212 -13.39 15.22 -10.78
CA ASN A 212 -12.07 14.76 -10.33
C ASN A 212 -11.36 15.80 -9.46
N VAL A 213 -11.38 17.08 -9.86
CA VAL A 213 -10.81 18.18 -9.07
C VAL A 213 -11.53 18.32 -7.73
N GLY A 214 -12.87 18.23 -7.72
CA GLY A 214 -13.68 18.23 -6.50
C GLY A 214 -13.31 17.08 -5.56
N ALA A 215 -13.18 15.86 -6.09
CA ALA A 215 -12.76 14.70 -5.31
C ALA A 215 -11.35 14.85 -4.73
N MET A 216 -10.41 15.44 -5.49
CA MET A 216 -9.05 15.70 -5.01
C MET A 216 -9.02 16.74 -3.89
N ILE A 217 -9.81 17.82 -4.01
CA ILE A 217 -9.92 18.85 -2.96
C ILE A 217 -10.53 18.25 -1.69
N ASN A 218 -11.56 17.41 -1.83
CA ASN A 218 -12.15 16.71 -0.69
C ASN A 218 -11.11 15.80 -0.02
N ASN A 219 -10.42 14.96 -0.81
CA ASN A 219 -9.38 14.06 -0.29
C ASN A 219 -8.23 14.79 0.41
N ALA A 220 -7.83 15.97 -0.09
CA ALA A 220 -6.80 16.79 0.53
C ALA A 220 -7.20 17.32 1.93
N ASN A 221 -8.50 17.43 2.20
CA ASN A 221 -9.03 17.96 3.46
C ASN A 221 -9.54 16.88 4.42
N VAL A 222 -9.56 15.60 4.02
CA VAL A 222 -10.11 14.47 4.82
C VAL A 222 -9.62 14.48 6.27
N VAL A 223 -8.30 14.57 6.50
CA VAL A 223 -7.74 14.53 7.87
C VAL A 223 -8.23 15.70 8.73
N ARG A 224 -8.32 16.89 8.12
CA ARG A 224 -8.82 18.09 8.81
C ARG A 224 -10.30 17.97 9.11
N ASP A 225 -11.06 17.45 8.16
CA ASP A 225 -12.51 17.33 8.29
C ASP A 225 -12.88 16.23 9.29
N GLU A 226 -12.15 15.09 9.32
CA GLU A 226 -12.27 14.07 10.36
C GLU A 226 -12.00 14.64 11.77
N PHE A 227 -10.96 15.46 11.92
CA PHE A 227 -10.64 16.08 13.21
C PHE A 227 -11.73 17.08 13.65
N ARG A 228 -12.20 17.92 12.72
CA ARG A 228 -13.29 18.86 12.96
C ARG A 228 -14.57 18.15 13.36
N GLN A 229 -14.90 17.05 12.68
CA GLN A 229 -16.06 16.22 13.00
C GLN A 229 -15.99 15.69 14.43
N ARG A 230 -14.85 15.12 14.85
CA ARG A 230 -14.65 14.66 16.24
C ARG A 230 -14.83 15.78 17.28
N MET A 231 -14.30 16.97 16.98
CA MET A 231 -14.48 18.13 17.86
C MET A 231 -15.96 18.52 17.95
N ASP A 232 -16.68 18.52 16.84
CA ASP A 232 -18.09 18.90 16.80
C ASP A 232 -18.98 17.86 17.50
N ASP A 233 -18.68 16.56 17.40
CA ASP A 233 -19.35 15.51 18.18
C ASP A 233 -19.21 15.73 19.69
N VAL A 234 -18.01 16.12 20.15
CA VAL A 234 -17.77 16.43 21.57
C VAL A 234 -18.50 17.70 21.99
N LYS A 235 -18.55 18.75 21.15
CA LYS A 235 -19.36 19.94 21.44
C LYS A 235 -20.83 19.58 21.59
N GLN A 236 -21.39 18.80 20.67
CA GLN A 236 -22.77 18.35 20.71
C GLN A 236 -23.05 17.55 21.99
N TYR A 237 -22.14 16.65 22.38
CA TYR A 237 -22.23 15.91 23.65
C TYR A 237 -22.26 16.83 24.87
N MET A 238 -21.37 17.83 24.93
CA MET A 238 -21.30 18.77 26.05
C MET A 238 -22.56 19.62 26.19
N VAL A 239 -23.13 20.06 25.06
CA VAL A 239 -24.41 20.78 25.03
C VAL A 239 -25.54 19.88 25.51
N ALA A 240 -25.63 18.64 25.01
CA ALA A 240 -26.65 17.67 25.40
C ALA A 240 -26.61 17.34 26.90
N ARG A 241 -25.41 17.30 27.49
CA ARG A 241 -25.20 17.04 28.94
C ARG A 241 -25.15 18.30 29.81
N ARG A 242 -25.38 19.49 29.23
CA ARG A 242 -25.36 20.79 29.94
C ARG A 242 -24.09 21.02 30.76
N VAL A 243 -22.94 20.69 30.18
CA VAL A 243 -21.62 20.95 30.80
C VAL A 243 -21.42 22.47 30.96
N CYS A 244 -20.77 22.92 32.04
CA CYS A 244 -20.51 24.35 32.26
C CYS A 244 -19.63 24.95 31.15
N LYS A 245 -19.87 26.21 30.78
CA LYS A 245 -19.15 26.89 29.68
C LYS A 245 -17.63 26.89 29.89
N GLU A 246 -17.16 27.08 31.12
CA GLU A 246 -15.74 27.05 31.45
C GLU A 246 -15.07 25.72 31.08
N LEU A 247 -15.73 24.58 31.33
CA LEU A 247 -15.20 23.28 30.93
C LEU A 247 -15.31 23.07 29.41
N GLN A 248 -16.36 23.57 28.77
CA GLN A 248 -16.49 23.53 27.31
C GLN A 248 -15.34 24.29 26.62
N ASP A 249 -15.05 25.50 27.07
CA ASP A 249 -13.98 26.34 26.53
C ASP A 249 -12.61 25.69 26.73
N ARG A 250 -12.38 25.07 27.91
CA ARG A 250 -11.15 24.29 28.16
C ARG A 250 -11.00 23.11 27.21
N VAL A 251 -12.07 22.38 26.92
CA VAL A 251 -12.05 21.25 25.97
C VAL A 251 -11.78 21.75 24.55
N ILE A 252 -12.46 22.81 24.10
CA ILE A 252 -12.25 23.39 22.76
C ILE A 252 -10.82 23.92 22.59
N ASN A 253 -10.28 24.58 23.62
CA ASN A 253 -8.88 25.04 23.61
C ASN A 253 -7.89 23.88 23.53
N TRP A 254 -8.17 22.76 24.20
CA TRP A 254 -7.36 21.55 24.05
C TRP A 254 -7.41 20.98 22.63
N PHE A 255 -8.59 20.94 21.98
CA PHE A 255 -8.71 20.53 20.57
C PHE A 255 -7.93 21.48 19.64
N ASN A 256 -8.07 22.80 19.81
CA ASN A 256 -7.36 23.79 19.01
C ASN A 256 -5.84 23.67 19.16
N TYR A 257 -5.34 23.52 20.40
CA TYR A 257 -3.93 23.26 20.67
C TYR A 257 -3.46 21.97 20.00
N THR A 258 -4.20 20.88 20.19
CA THR A 258 -3.86 19.56 19.61
C THR A 258 -3.76 19.63 18.08
N TRP A 259 -4.65 20.36 17.42
CA TRP A 259 -4.60 20.54 15.95
C TRP A 259 -3.36 21.30 15.51
N GLN A 260 -3.04 22.42 16.17
CA GLN A 260 -1.91 23.28 15.81
C GLN A 260 -0.56 22.60 16.05
N THR A 261 -0.45 21.79 17.11
CA THR A 261 0.82 21.18 17.52
C THR A 261 1.06 19.80 16.89
N ARG A 262 0.01 18.99 16.66
CA ARG A 262 0.19 17.56 16.32
C ARG A 262 -0.35 17.10 14.96
N GLN A 263 -1.09 17.94 14.20
CA GLN A 263 -1.75 17.57 12.92
C GLN A 263 -2.14 16.08 12.86
N THR A 264 -2.85 15.59 13.90
CA THR A 264 -3.31 14.20 14.09
C THR A 264 -2.61 13.13 13.26
N LEU A 265 -1.32 12.91 13.49
CA LEU A 265 -0.72 11.62 13.18
C LEU A 265 -1.24 10.65 14.24
N ASP A 266 -2.24 9.86 13.87
CA ASP A 266 -2.58 8.67 14.64
C ASP A 266 -1.41 7.69 14.51
N GLU A 267 -0.45 7.80 15.44
CA GLU A 267 0.82 7.04 15.44
C GLU A 267 0.56 5.53 15.27
N THR A 268 -0.51 5.03 15.89
CA THR A 268 -0.91 3.61 15.79
C THR A 268 -1.33 3.27 14.37
N ARG A 269 -2.21 4.07 13.74
CA ARG A 269 -2.63 3.84 12.34
C ARG A 269 -1.50 4.08 11.34
N ALA A 270 -0.56 4.97 11.65
CA ALA A 270 0.58 5.24 10.78
C ALA A 270 1.56 4.06 10.73
N LEU A 271 1.69 3.31 11.84
CA LEU A 271 2.63 2.19 11.93
C LEU A 271 2.02 0.85 11.49
N THR A 272 0.69 0.69 11.47
CA THR A 272 0.04 -0.59 11.12
C THR A 272 0.26 -1.04 9.68
N CYS A 273 0.61 -0.13 8.76
CA CYS A 273 0.94 -0.48 7.38
C CYS A 273 2.34 -1.10 7.21
N LEU A 274 3.20 -0.96 8.23
CA LEU A 274 4.56 -1.47 8.23
C LEU A 274 4.61 -2.90 8.78
N PRO A 275 5.49 -3.77 8.28
CA PRO A 275 5.76 -5.06 8.90
C PRO A 275 6.37 -4.87 10.31
N TYR A 276 6.11 -5.85 11.20
CA TYR A 276 6.45 -5.77 12.63
C TYR A 276 7.94 -5.48 12.90
N ASN A 277 8.83 -5.95 12.03
CA ASN A 277 10.27 -5.71 12.14
C ASN A 277 10.62 -4.21 11.97
N LEU A 278 9.97 -3.51 11.04
CA LEU A 278 10.16 -2.08 10.82
C LEU A 278 9.49 -1.26 11.92
N GLN A 279 8.30 -1.67 12.39
CA GLN A 279 7.65 -1.05 13.54
C GLN A 279 8.55 -1.09 14.79
N GLY A 280 9.15 -2.25 15.08
CA GLY A 280 10.08 -2.42 16.20
C GLY A 280 11.34 -1.57 16.06
N ALA A 281 11.91 -1.47 14.85
CA ALA A 281 13.07 -0.62 14.59
C ALA A 281 12.79 0.86 14.83
N ILE A 282 11.64 1.36 14.37
CA ILE A 282 11.21 2.75 14.61
C ILE A 282 10.97 3.00 16.11
N ALA A 283 10.23 2.10 16.78
CA ALA A 283 9.95 2.23 18.20
C ALA A 283 11.25 2.24 19.04
N MET A 284 12.22 1.40 18.70
CA MET A 284 13.54 1.39 19.33
C MET A 284 14.30 2.71 19.08
N GLN A 285 14.33 3.22 17.86
CA GLN A 285 14.98 4.49 17.52
C GLN A 285 14.41 5.66 18.35
N VAL A 286 13.09 5.70 18.54
CA VAL A 286 12.40 6.81 19.22
C VAL A 286 12.50 6.70 20.75
N HIS A 287 12.36 5.50 21.32
CA HIS A 287 12.18 5.34 22.78
C HIS A 287 13.42 4.84 23.52
N LEU A 288 14.41 4.25 22.85
CA LEU A 288 15.51 3.55 23.53
C LEU A 288 16.38 4.49 24.40
N GLU A 289 16.68 5.70 23.94
CA GLU A 289 17.49 6.64 24.73
C GLU A 289 16.78 7.09 26.00
N THR A 290 15.47 7.34 25.91
CA THR A 290 14.65 7.72 27.06
C THR A 290 14.56 6.57 28.05
N LEU A 291 14.29 5.35 27.58
CA LEU A 291 14.23 4.16 28.41
C LEU A 291 15.56 3.85 29.12
N LYS A 292 16.70 4.03 28.44
CA LYS A 292 18.03 3.86 29.06
C LYS A 292 18.31 4.82 30.22
N LYS A 293 17.68 6.00 30.23
CA LYS A 293 17.83 7.01 31.28
C LYS A 293 16.90 6.77 32.47
N VAL A 294 15.86 5.94 32.31
CA VAL A 294 14.91 5.62 33.37
C VAL A 294 15.64 4.81 34.44
N ARG A 295 15.96 5.48 35.55
CA ARG A 295 16.30 4.83 36.81
C ARG A 295 14.98 4.32 37.41
N LEU A 296 14.57 3.13 36.97
CA LEU A 296 13.22 2.57 37.21
C LEU A 296 12.78 2.59 38.68
N PHE A 297 13.73 2.69 39.61
CA PHE A 297 13.47 2.63 41.04
C PHE A 297 14.29 3.61 41.87
N GLN A 298 14.55 4.85 41.43
CA GLN A 298 15.39 5.75 42.24
C GLN A 298 14.75 6.27 43.54
N ASP A 299 13.43 6.15 43.70
CA ASP A 299 12.71 6.49 44.93
C ASP A 299 11.53 5.51 45.12
N CYS A 300 11.78 4.35 45.73
CA CYS A 300 10.75 3.35 46.01
C CYS A 300 10.06 3.67 47.34
N ASN A 301 8.87 4.26 47.27
CA ASN A 301 8.13 4.73 48.44
C ASN A 301 7.70 3.61 49.41
N LYS A 302 7.83 3.90 50.72
CA LYS A 302 7.36 3.09 51.87
C LYS A 302 5.87 2.73 51.89
N HIS A 303 5.04 3.36 51.05
CA HIS A 303 3.58 3.37 51.19
C HIS A 303 2.81 2.49 50.18
N GLY A 304 3.50 1.61 49.44
CA GLY A 304 2.86 0.70 48.48
C GLY A 304 2.26 1.40 47.26
N ASN A 305 1.22 0.81 46.65
CA ASN A 305 0.63 1.16 45.35
C ASN A 305 -0.16 2.50 45.32
N LYS A 306 0.21 3.46 46.17
CA LYS A 306 -0.43 4.78 46.27
C LYS A 306 0.43 5.84 45.62
N ARG A 307 -0.18 6.75 44.86
CA ARG A 307 0.50 7.96 44.37
C ARG A 307 0.95 8.78 45.57
N THR A 308 2.26 8.96 45.72
CA THR A 308 2.86 9.67 46.86
C THR A 308 3.04 11.16 46.61
N ALA A 309 2.81 11.61 45.37
CA ALA A 309 2.81 13.01 44.99
C ALA A 309 1.74 13.28 43.92
N ASN A 310 1.19 14.50 43.95
CA ASN A 310 0.39 15.04 42.86
C ASN A 310 1.32 15.79 41.91
N VAL A 311 1.51 15.26 40.71
CA VAL A 311 2.24 15.93 39.65
C VAL A 311 1.24 16.63 38.74
N ARG A 312 1.43 17.93 38.54
CA ARG A 312 0.62 18.75 37.63
C ARG A 312 1.54 19.29 36.53
N SER A 313 1.11 19.18 35.28
CA SER A 313 1.83 19.82 34.18
C SER A 313 1.70 21.33 34.27
N VAL A 314 2.79 22.05 33.99
CA VAL A 314 2.78 23.53 33.93
C VAL A 314 2.04 24.00 32.66
N GLY A 315 2.15 23.24 31.57
CA GLY A 315 1.44 23.47 30.32
C GLY A 315 0.98 22.17 29.68
N PHE A 316 0.81 22.19 28.36
CA PHE A 316 0.60 20.97 27.60
C PHE A 316 1.88 20.13 27.62
N THR A 317 1.74 18.82 27.86
CA THR A 317 2.88 17.91 28.00
C THR A 317 2.53 16.58 27.39
N ASP A 318 3.43 16.08 26.55
CA ASP A 318 3.33 14.77 25.94
C ASP A 318 4.09 13.77 26.80
N LEU A 319 3.42 12.70 27.21
CA LEU A 319 3.98 11.69 28.10
C LEU A 319 3.82 10.31 27.45
N PHE A 320 4.90 9.52 27.48
CA PHE A 320 4.83 8.09 27.21
C PHE A 320 4.59 7.35 28.52
N SER A 321 3.54 6.54 28.56
CA SER A 321 3.22 5.71 29.71
C SER A 321 3.58 4.26 29.43
N LEU A 322 4.37 3.64 30.32
CA LEU A 322 4.55 2.20 30.36
C LEU A 322 3.59 1.64 31.41
N SER A 323 2.63 0.82 30.99
CA SER A 323 1.68 0.22 31.93
C SER A 323 2.35 -0.90 32.74
N LYS A 324 1.85 -1.12 33.96
CA LYS A 324 2.34 -2.21 34.82
C LYS A 324 2.12 -3.58 34.17
N SER A 325 1.00 -3.77 33.48
CA SER A 325 0.70 -5.03 32.79
C SER A 325 1.68 -5.29 31.66
N ASP A 326 1.97 -4.30 30.82
CA ASP A 326 2.86 -4.47 29.67
C ASP A 326 4.30 -4.73 30.12
N LEU A 327 4.75 -4.04 31.17
CA LEU A 327 6.04 -4.31 31.78
C LEU A 327 6.12 -5.73 32.34
N LEU A 328 5.12 -6.17 33.10
CA LEU A 328 5.10 -7.51 33.68
C LEU A 328 5.08 -8.61 32.61
N GLN A 329 4.29 -8.42 31.55
CA GLN A 329 4.25 -9.33 30.41
C GLN A 329 5.61 -9.41 29.69
N ALA A 330 6.28 -8.28 29.49
CA ALA A 330 7.63 -8.28 28.92
C ALA A 330 8.63 -9.02 29.82
N LEU A 331 8.53 -8.84 31.15
CA LEU A 331 9.41 -9.50 32.12
C LEU A 331 9.14 -11.00 32.30
N GLU A 332 7.99 -11.51 31.87
CA GLU A 332 7.75 -12.96 31.81
C GLU A 332 8.60 -13.63 30.72
N VAL A 333 8.85 -12.93 29.61
CA VAL A 333 9.69 -13.43 28.50
C VAL A 333 11.18 -13.34 28.83
N TYR A 334 11.59 -12.36 29.65
CA TYR A 334 12.99 -12.12 30.02
C TYR A 334 13.21 -12.30 31.54
N PRO A 335 13.30 -13.56 32.03
CA PRO A 335 13.39 -13.85 33.47
C PRO A 335 14.67 -13.30 34.13
N ASP A 336 15.79 -13.25 33.41
CA ASP A 336 17.03 -12.68 33.94
C ASP A 336 16.90 -11.17 34.20
N ALA A 337 16.29 -10.44 33.26
CA ALA A 337 15.99 -9.02 33.44
C ALA A 337 15.01 -8.78 34.59
N LYS A 338 14.02 -9.67 34.76
CA LYS A 338 13.10 -9.65 35.91
C LYS A 338 13.84 -9.81 37.24
N ASN A 339 14.77 -10.76 37.32
CA ASN A 339 15.55 -10.99 38.54
C ASN A 339 16.43 -9.77 38.88
N ILE A 340 17.14 -9.22 37.90
CA ILE A 340 17.98 -8.02 38.07
C ILE A 340 17.12 -6.83 38.55
N LEU A 341 15.93 -6.65 37.97
CA LEU A 341 15.03 -5.57 38.37
C LEU A 341 14.48 -5.76 39.79
N ILE A 342 14.14 -7.00 40.18
CA ILE A 342 13.68 -7.32 41.54
C ILE A 342 14.81 -7.10 42.55
N GLU A 343 16.01 -7.60 42.29
CA GLU A 343 17.17 -7.41 43.14
C GLU A 343 17.45 -5.92 43.35
N ARG A 344 17.48 -5.15 42.25
CA ARG A 344 17.69 -3.70 42.33
C ARG A 344 16.57 -2.98 43.08
N ALA A 345 15.32 -3.41 42.93
CA ALA A 345 14.19 -2.86 43.67
C ALA A 345 14.31 -3.16 45.18
N SER A 346 14.71 -4.38 45.55
CA SER A 346 14.92 -4.79 46.94
C SER A 346 16.06 -4.01 47.61
N GLU A 347 17.18 -3.80 46.91
CA GLU A 347 18.29 -2.98 47.42
C GLU A 347 17.84 -1.57 47.79
N ILE A 348 17.01 -0.97 46.95
CA ILE A 348 16.53 0.41 47.12
C ILE A 348 15.51 0.46 48.27
N LEU A 349 14.55 -0.47 48.31
CA LEU A 349 13.59 -0.55 49.41
C LEU A 349 14.28 -0.78 50.77
N ARG A 350 15.37 -1.56 50.80
CA ARG A 350 16.19 -1.74 52.01
C ARG A 350 16.90 -0.45 52.40
N LYS A 351 17.47 0.28 51.43
CA LYS A 351 18.13 1.58 51.67
C LYS A 351 17.15 2.63 52.22
N ASP A 352 15.93 2.64 51.70
CA ASP A 352 14.89 3.57 52.15
C ASP A 352 14.32 3.15 53.51
N GLY A 353 14.62 1.95 54.03
CA GLY A 353 14.02 1.41 55.26
C GLY A 353 12.53 1.13 55.09
N ALA A 354 12.14 0.73 53.88
CA ALA A 354 10.79 0.39 53.44
C ALA A 354 10.57 -1.14 53.40
N LEU A 355 11.66 -1.91 53.35
CA LEU A 355 11.63 -3.36 53.36
C LEU A 355 11.88 -3.86 54.78
N ASP A 356 10.91 -4.58 55.34
CA ASP A 356 11.11 -5.41 56.53
C ASP A 356 11.71 -6.73 56.07
N ASP A 357 13.01 -6.92 56.30
CA ASP A 357 13.77 -8.10 55.87
C ASP A 357 13.18 -9.40 56.45
N GLU A 358 12.50 -9.34 57.60
CA GLU A 358 11.88 -10.49 58.24
C GLU A 358 10.61 -10.93 57.49
N LEU A 359 9.77 -9.96 57.11
CA LEU A 359 8.55 -10.19 56.34
C LEU A 359 8.86 -10.59 54.89
N ALA A 360 9.90 -9.99 54.30
CA ALA A 360 10.38 -10.31 52.96
C ALA A 360 10.97 -11.73 52.88
N ASN A 361 11.76 -12.14 53.87
CA ASN A 361 12.28 -13.51 53.95
C ASN A 361 11.15 -14.52 54.15
N LYS A 362 10.14 -14.20 54.95
CA LYS A 362 8.97 -15.06 55.14
C LYS A 362 8.17 -15.25 53.86
N ALA A 363 7.93 -14.17 53.10
CA ALA A 363 7.25 -14.24 51.80
C ALA A 363 8.10 -14.97 50.74
N ALA A 364 9.42 -14.80 50.76
CA ALA A 364 10.33 -15.54 49.89
C ALA A 364 10.31 -17.05 50.22
N MET A 365 10.26 -17.40 51.50
CA MET A 365 10.16 -18.79 51.95
C MET A 365 8.82 -19.42 51.54
N GLU A 366 7.69 -18.71 51.73
CA GLU A 366 6.36 -19.15 51.23
C GLU A 366 6.33 -19.34 49.70
N SER A 367 6.95 -18.44 48.93
CA SER A 367 7.05 -18.55 47.47
C SER A 367 7.89 -19.76 47.04
N THR A 368 8.96 -20.04 47.79
CA THR A 368 9.83 -21.20 47.57
C THR A 368 9.10 -22.49 47.91
N ASP A 369 8.38 -22.54 49.04
CA ASP A 369 7.53 -23.66 49.44
C ASP A 369 6.41 -23.92 48.44
N ALA A 370 5.78 -22.88 47.88
CA ALA A 370 4.78 -23.00 46.83
C ALA A 370 5.36 -23.64 45.56
N LYS A 371 6.57 -23.23 45.13
CA LYS A 371 7.27 -23.85 43.99
C LYS A 371 7.66 -25.30 44.27
N ILE A 372 8.15 -25.59 45.47
CA ILE A 372 8.49 -26.95 45.91
C ILE A 372 7.24 -27.83 45.88
N ASN A 373 6.11 -27.36 46.42
CA ASN A 373 4.84 -28.08 46.42
C ASN A 373 4.30 -28.34 45.01
N ALA A 374 4.36 -27.34 44.11
CA ALA A 374 3.97 -27.52 42.72
C ALA A 374 4.84 -28.57 42.00
N THR A 375 6.16 -28.52 42.23
CA THR A 375 7.11 -29.50 41.70
C THR A 375 6.81 -30.90 42.26
N TRP A 376 6.54 -31.01 43.55
CA TRP A 376 6.13 -32.25 44.21
C TRP A 376 4.86 -32.83 43.60
N GLN A 377 3.82 -32.03 43.35
CA GLN A 377 2.60 -32.49 42.68
C GLN A 377 2.88 -33.05 41.28
N MET A 378 3.80 -32.42 40.54
CA MET A 378 4.18 -32.86 39.20
C MET A 378 4.95 -34.19 39.25
N VAL A 379 5.87 -34.35 40.21
CA VAL A 379 6.60 -35.60 40.47
C VAL A 379 5.64 -36.72 40.90
N THR A 380 4.66 -36.44 41.77
CA THR A 380 3.67 -37.42 42.20
C THR A 380 2.80 -37.90 41.03
N LYS A 381 2.37 -36.99 40.14
CA LYS A 381 1.65 -37.36 38.91
C LYS A 381 2.51 -38.23 37.99
N LEU A 382 3.80 -37.90 37.83
CA LEU A 382 4.74 -38.71 37.05
C LEU A 382 4.92 -40.10 37.67
N LYS A 383 5.04 -40.17 39.01
CA LYS A 383 5.16 -41.43 39.73
C LYS A 383 3.96 -42.34 39.50
N MET A 384 2.73 -41.81 39.59
CA MET A 384 1.51 -42.56 39.27
C MET A 384 1.50 -43.08 37.82
N LYS A 385 1.97 -42.26 36.86
CA LYS A 385 2.07 -42.67 35.45
C LYS A 385 3.07 -43.80 35.25
N VAL A 386 4.22 -43.71 35.92
CA VAL A 386 5.27 -44.76 35.90
C VAL A 386 4.72 -46.05 36.51
N ASP A 387 4.04 -45.99 37.65
CA ASP A 387 3.48 -47.18 38.30
C ASP A 387 2.37 -47.82 37.44
N LYS A 388 1.54 -47.01 36.78
CA LYS A 388 0.54 -47.51 35.82
C LYS A 388 1.19 -48.18 34.60
N ASN A 389 2.26 -47.60 34.05
CA ASN A 389 3.02 -48.24 32.98
C ASN A 389 3.65 -49.56 33.43
N ARG A 390 4.15 -49.63 34.66
CA ARG A 390 4.68 -50.86 35.23
C ARG A 390 3.60 -51.95 35.35
N GLN A 391 2.38 -51.58 35.75
CA GLN A 391 1.25 -52.53 35.77
C GLN A 391 0.88 -53.04 34.38
N TYR A 392 0.89 -52.17 33.35
CA TYR A 392 0.68 -52.62 31.97
C TYR A 392 1.75 -53.60 31.49
N GLN A 393 3.02 -53.36 31.83
CA GLN A 393 4.11 -54.30 31.50
C GLN A 393 3.87 -55.67 32.12
N LEU A 394 3.52 -55.72 33.42
CA LEU A 394 3.23 -56.99 34.11
C LEU A 394 2.04 -57.73 33.49
N MET A 395 0.95 -57.02 33.15
CA MET A 395 -0.21 -57.62 32.49
C MET A 395 0.13 -58.16 31.10
N ILE A 396 1.03 -57.51 30.37
CA ILE A 396 1.51 -57.99 29.07
C ILE A 396 2.34 -59.26 29.26
N GLU A 397 3.28 -59.28 30.22
CA GLU A 397 4.08 -60.47 30.52
C GLU A 397 3.20 -61.67 30.93
N GLU A 398 2.17 -61.45 31.75
CA GLU A 398 1.22 -62.48 32.14
C GLU A 398 0.47 -63.06 30.95
N LYS A 399 -0.14 -62.20 30.10
CA LYS A 399 -0.84 -62.65 28.89
C LYS A 399 0.06 -63.33 27.87
N LEU A 400 1.32 -62.89 27.77
CA LEU A 400 2.30 -63.53 26.89
C LEU A 400 2.62 -64.94 27.39
N THR A 401 2.78 -65.09 28.71
CA THR A 401 3.03 -66.39 29.37
C THR A 401 1.85 -67.34 29.17
N GLU A 402 0.61 -66.87 29.35
CA GLU A 402 -0.59 -67.68 29.08
C GLU A 402 -0.65 -68.17 27.62
N ARG A 403 -0.36 -67.29 26.66
CA ARG A 403 -0.33 -67.66 25.24
C ARG A 403 0.78 -68.66 24.93
N ILE A 404 1.96 -68.49 25.52
CA ILE A 404 3.08 -69.45 25.36
C ILE A 404 2.66 -70.83 25.87
N ASN A 405 2.07 -70.90 27.07
CA ASN A 405 1.62 -72.18 27.64
C ASN A 405 0.53 -72.84 26.78
N SER A 406 -0.43 -72.08 26.27
CA SER A 406 -1.45 -72.62 25.36
C SER A 406 -0.86 -73.20 24.07
N VAL A 407 0.22 -72.59 23.54
CA VAL A 407 0.94 -73.14 22.38
C VAL A 407 1.70 -74.41 22.74
N ILE A 408 2.29 -74.47 23.93
CA ILE A 408 2.94 -75.68 24.44
C ILE A 408 1.92 -76.82 24.54
N ASP A 409 0.75 -76.58 25.12
CA ASP A 409 -0.31 -77.58 25.25
C ASP A 409 -0.76 -78.09 23.86
N MET A 410 -0.97 -77.18 22.90
CA MET A 410 -1.32 -77.57 21.52
C MET A 410 -0.23 -78.43 20.86
N LEU A 411 1.05 -78.10 21.07
CA LEU A 411 2.16 -78.90 20.54
C LEU A 411 2.22 -80.27 21.21
N GLU A 412 1.87 -80.36 22.50
CA GLU A 412 1.82 -81.60 23.25
C GLU A 412 0.67 -82.49 22.78
N ASP A 413 -0.50 -81.92 22.48
CA ASP A 413 -1.62 -82.60 21.84
C ASP A 413 -1.24 -83.13 20.46
N ILE A 414 -0.60 -82.32 19.61
CA ILE A 414 -0.11 -82.76 18.29
C ILE A 414 0.89 -83.91 18.44
N ARG A 415 1.82 -83.82 19.40
CA ARG A 415 2.78 -84.91 19.70
C ARG A 415 2.04 -86.19 20.08
N ASN A 416 1.03 -86.09 20.93
CA ASN A 416 0.23 -87.25 21.37
C ASN A 416 -0.55 -87.86 20.19
N ILE A 417 -1.13 -87.05 19.31
CA ILE A 417 -1.81 -87.50 18.08
C ILE A 417 -0.82 -88.20 17.14
N MET A 418 0.38 -87.65 16.93
CA MET A 418 1.40 -88.30 16.10
C MET A 418 1.88 -89.64 16.68
N MET A 419 2.01 -89.75 18.00
CA MET A 419 2.36 -91.01 18.66
C MET A 419 1.26 -92.08 18.52
N VAL A 420 -0.01 -91.68 18.57
CA VAL A 420 -1.15 -92.58 18.28
C VAL A 420 -1.16 -92.98 16.80
N GLY A 421 -0.89 -92.05 15.89
CA GLY A 421 -0.78 -92.32 14.45
C GLY A 421 0.33 -93.33 14.13
N LEU A 422 1.51 -93.18 14.73
CA LEU A 422 2.61 -94.14 14.59
C LEU A 422 2.24 -95.53 15.12
N ASN A 423 1.53 -95.63 16.25
CA ASN A 423 1.10 -96.92 16.79
C ASN A 423 0.07 -97.62 15.88
N VAL A 424 -0.81 -96.87 15.20
CA VAL A 424 -1.78 -97.41 14.23
C VAL A 424 -1.09 -97.90 12.96
N GLU A 425 -0.03 -97.23 12.49
CA GLU A 425 0.78 -97.70 11.36
C GLU A 425 1.57 -98.98 11.68
N ILE A 426 2.07 -99.11 12.92
CA ILE A 426 2.73 -100.34 13.39
C ILE A 426 1.72 -101.50 13.44
N ASP A 427 0.51 -101.29 13.97
CA ASP A 427 -0.53 -102.33 14.04
C ASP A 427 -1.07 -102.74 12.65
N ASN A 428 -1.20 -101.80 11.71
CA ASN A 428 -1.59 -102.12 10.34
C ASN A 428 -0.48 -102.85 9.56
N SER A 429 0.80 -102.60 9.87
CA SER A 429 1.90 -103.39 9.29
C SER A 429 1.98 -104.82 9.84
N ALA A 430 1.39 -105.07 11.03
CA ALA A 430 1.35 -106.39 11.64
C ALA A 430 0.18 -107.25 11.13
N SER A 431 -0.92 -106.65 10.67
CA SER A 431 -2.12 -107.39 10.23
C SER A 431 -2.06 -107.92 8.78
N ASP A 432 -1.18 -107.39 7.92
CA ASP A 432 -1.05 -107.77 6.50
C ASP A 432 -0.20 -109.03 6.23
N THR A 433 0.18 -109.81 7.26
CA THR A 433 1.05 -110.99 7.10
C THR A 433 0.38 -112.36 7.25
N THR A 434 -0.96 -112.45 7.25
CA THR A 434 -1.67 -113.76 7.27
C THR A 434 -2.70 -113.88 6.15
N GLY A 435 -2.27 -114.37 4.98
CA GLY A 435 -3.16 -114.79 3.88
C GLY A 435 -3.66 -116.24 4.03
N PRO A 436 -4.42 -116.75 3.05
CA PRO A 436 -4.36 -118.18 2.74
C PRO A 436 -4.15 -118.45 1.24
N MET A 437 -3.13 -119.31 0.99
CA MET A 437 -2.82 -120.15 -0.17
C MET A 437 -2.78 -119.55 -1.58
#